data_AF-A0A7S2KDG8-F1
#
_entry.id   AF-A0A7S2KDG8-F1
#
_cell.length_a   1.000
_cell.length_b   1.000
_cell.length_c   1.000
_cell.angle_alpha   90.00
_cell.angle_beta   90.00
_cell.angle_gamma   90.00
#
_symmetry.space_group_name_H-M   'P 1'
#
loop_
_entity.id
_entity.type
_entity.pdbx_description
1 polymer ?
#
loop_
_entity_poly.entity_id
_entity_poly.type
_entity_poly.pdbx_seq_one_letter_code
_entity_poly.pdbx_strand_id
1 'polypeptide(L)'
;EDASMLQVRAGGPARCSAWPSHGSFMECGDGVPLCGVLTLETGKGDGNYHHKHASLHGLWPQVGRYGSSRCVAPADRAEPSRIFACYDSEESDAAHTKWFEKHEWDNHGKCAGVKDATDYFTQACSLAEAPLRVVDGARAGGMQLSDVADQLQRSGFCVWGTMSHSQITLSACAGHDGVWKLADV
;
A
#
# COMPACT_ATOMS: atom_id res chain seq x y z
N GLU A 1 -44.18 -26.90 14.73
CA GLU A 1 -43.06 -27.69 14.17
C GLU A 1 -42.86 -27.17 12.75
N ASP A 2 -42.27 -25.98 12.61
CA ASP A 2 -40.83 -25.68 12.53
C ASP A 2 -40.17 -26.24 11.26
N ALA A 3 -39.94 -25.35 10.30
CA ALA A 3 -39.05 -25.53 9.16
C ALA A 3 -38.38 -24.18 8.88
N SER A 4 -37.48 -23.82 9.78
CA SER A 4 -36.52 -22.74 9.65
C SER A 4 -35.75 -22.85 8.33
N MET A 5 -35.94 -21.87 7.44
CA MET A 5 -35.07 -21.65 6.30
C MET A 5 -33.71 -21.15 6.82
N LEU A 6 -32.75 -22.05 6.91
CA LEU A 6 -31.34 -21.72 6.97
C LEU A 6 -30.96 -20.96 5.69
N GLN A 7 -31.03 -19.64 5.72
CA GLN A 7 -30.28 -18.80 4.80
C GLN A 7 -28.80 -19.02 5.09
N VAL A 8 -28.18 -19.84 4.25
CA VAL A 8 -26.73 -19.89 4.08
C VAL A 8 -26.31 -18.48 3.67
N ARG A 9 -25.81 -17.69 4.63
CA ARG A 9 -25.12 -16.44 4.33
C ARG A 9 -23.86 -16.83 3.57
N ALA A 10 -23.89 -16.69 2.25
CA ALA A 10 -22.69 -16.65 1.44
C ALA A 10 -21.80 -15.54 2.03
N GLY A 11 -20.70 -15.93 2.67
CA GLY A 11 -19.65 -15.00 3.07
C GLY A 11 -19.02 -14.42 1.83
N GLY A 12 -19.57 -13.31 1.34
CA GLY A 12 -18.87 -12.45 0.39
C GLY A 12 -17.56 -11.95 1.03
N PRO A 13 -16.57 -11.54 0.23
CA PRO A 13 -15.36 -10.93 0.77
C PRO A 13 -15.76 -9.79 1.73
N ALA A 14 -15.06 -9.69 2.87
CA ALA A 14 -15.26 -8.60 3.81
C ALA A 14 -15.24 -7.29 3.02
N ARG A 15 -16.35 -6.54 3.09
CA ARG A 15 -16.47 -5.29 2.35
C ARG A 15 -15.53 -4.29 3.00
N CYS A 16 -14.57 -3.77 2.24
CA CYS A 16 -13.76 -2.65 2.68
C CYS A 16 -14.66 -1.50 3.15
N SER A 17 -14.22 -0.84 4.21
CA SER A 17 -14.75 0.44 4.65
C SER A 17 -14.70 1.50 3.52
N ALA A 18 -15.57 2.51 3.60
CA ALA A 18 -15.68 3.51 2.54
C ALA A 18 -14.55 4.53 2.67
N TRP A 19 -13.63 4.56 1.71
CA TRP A 19 -12.43 5.40 1.78
C TRP A 19 -12.68 6.90 2.03
N PRO A 20 -13.77 7.54 1.56
CA PRO A 20 -14.02 8.95 1.86
C PRO A 20 -14.33 9.22 3.34
N SER A 21 -14.58 8.17 4.14
CA SER A 21 -14.88 8.28 5.56
C SER A 21 -13.65 8.19 6.47
N HIS A 22 -12.48 7.83 5.91
CA HIS A 22 -11.28 7.64 6.70
C HIS A 22 -10.68 8.97 7.16
N GLY A 23 -10.14 8.95 8.38
CA GLY A 23 -9.40 10.07 8.95
C GLY A 23 -7.93 10.07 8.55
N SER A 24 -7.17 11.00 9.13
CA SER A 24 -5.71 11.08 8.95
C SER A 24 -4.92 10.14 9.87
N PHE A 25 -5.58 9.49 10.83
CA PHE A 25 -4.98 8.56 11.78
C PHE A 25 -5.54 7.16 11.55
N MET A 26 -4.66 6.17 11.37
CA MET A 26 -5.03 4.77 11.15
C MET A 26 -4.91 3.96 12.44
N GLU A 27 -6.03 3.38 12.89
CA GLU A 27 -6.06 2.43 14.01
C GLU A 27 -5.92 1.01 13.43
N CYS A 28 -4.95 0.22 13.91
CA CYS A 28 -4.66 -1.09 13.31
C CYS A 28 -5.71 -2.18 13.61
N GLY A 29 -6.66 -1.91 14.51
CA GLY A 29 -7.60 -2.89 15.02
C GLY A 29 -6.97 -3.82 16.07
N ASP A 30 -7.84 -4.57 16.77
CA ASP A 30 -7.44 -5.41 17.89
C ASP A 30 -6.47 -6.53 17.47
N GLY A 31 -5.35 -6.64 18.19
CA GLY A 31 -4.36 -7.71 17.98
C GLY A 31 -3.48 -7.56 16.73
N VAL A 32 -3.61 -6.46 15.99
CA VAL A 32 -2.78 -6.16 14.81
C VAL A 32 -1.62 -5.25 15.22
N PRO A 33 -0.36 -5.73 15.21
CA PRO A 33 0.78 -4.94 15.70
C PRO A 33 1.21 -3.83 14.74
N LEU A 34 0.95 -4.00 13.44
CA LEU A 34 1.34 -3.09 12.38
C LEU A 34 0.21 -2.91 11.36
N CYS A 35 -0.15 -1.66 11.12
CA CYS A 35 -0.99 -1.20 10.02
C CYS A 35 -0.27 -0.09 9.27
N GLY A 36 -0.61 0.06 8.01
CA GLY A 36 0.15 0.86 7.08
C GLY A 36 -0.67 1.21 5.86
N VAL A 37 -0.07 2.03 5.02
CA VAL A 37 -0.57 2.26 3.67
C VAL A 37 0.43 1.76 2.63
N LEU A 38 -0.06 1.08 1.61
CA LEU A 38 0.66 0.91 0.35
C LEU A 38 0.29 2.08 -0.56
N THR A 39 1.24 2.95 -0.85
CA THR A 39 1.05 4.17 -1.64
C THR A 39 1.42 3.93 -3.09
N LEU A 40 0.48 4.22 -3.99
CA LEU A 40 0.60 4.06 -5.43
C LEU A 40 0.50 5.43 -6.11
N GLU A 41 1.36 5.67 -7.07
CA GLU A 41 1.32 6.83 -7.94
C GLU A 41 0.55 6.47 -9.20
N THR A 42 -0.38 7.33 -9.60
CA THR A 42 -1.12 7.12 -10.86
C THR A 42 -0.31 7.50 -12.10
N GLY A 43 0.88 8.08 -11.94
CA GLY A 43 1.67 8.70 -13.00
C GLY A 43 1.04 9.98 -13.58
N LYS A 44 -0.12 10.42 -13.09
CA LYS A 44 -0.78 11.69 -13.48
C LYS A 44 -0.39 12.86 -12.56
N GLY A 45 0.64 12.69 -11.73
CA GLY A 45 1.16 13.77 -10.90
C GLY A 45 1.96 14.79 -11.72
N ASP A 46 2.67 15.65 -11.02
CA ASP A 46 3.63 16.62 -11.55
C ASP A 46 5.06 16.25 -11.15
N GLY A 47 6.06 16.83 -11.84
CA GLY A 47 7.47 16.58 -11.54
C GLY A 47 7.82 15.09 -11.50
N ASN A 48 8.43 14.66 -10.39
CA ASN A 48 8.82 13.26 -10.15
C ASN A 48 7.63 12.31 -9.90
N TYR A 49 6.38 12.77 -10.02
CA TYR A 49 5.17 11.93 -9.93
C TYR A 49 4.47 11.80 -11.30
N HIS A 50 5.05 12.40 -12.35
CA HIS A 50 4.52 12.35 -13.71
C HIS A 50 5.20 11.24 -14.52
N HIS A 51 4.52 10.11 -14.69
CA HIS A 51 5.09 8.90 -15.28
C HIS A 51 4.15 8.29 -16.33
N LYS A 52 4.71 7.55 -17.29
CA LYS A 52 3.93 6.87 -18.34
C LYS A 52 3.02 5.77 -17.78
N HIS A 53 3.44 5.12 -16.70
CA HIS A 53 2.73 4.02 -16.05
C HIS A 53 2.51 4.35 -14.56
N ALA A 54 1.56 3.64 -13.94
CA ALA A 54 1.42 3.64 -12.49
C ALA A 54 2.66 3.02 -11.82
N SER A 55 3.06 3.55 -10.68
CA SER A 55 4.26 3.13 -9.94
C SER A 55 3.95 2.94 -8.46
N LEU A 56 4.74 2.08 -7.82
CA LEU A 56 4.77 1.99 -6.36
C LEU A 56 5.58 3.18 -5.83
N HIS A 57 5.01 3.93 -4.89
CA HIS A 57 5.78 4.88 -4.08
C HIS A 57 6.41 4.14 -2.90
N GLY A 58 5.60 3.50 -2.06
CA GLY A 58 6.12 2.87 -0.84
C GLY A 58 5.08 2.15 0.00
N LEU A 59 5.58 1.44 1.03
CA LEU A 59 4.79 0.77 2.05
C LEU A 59 5.10 1.43 3.40
N TRP A 60 4.14 2.17 3.95
CA TRP A 60 4.38 3.06 5.07
C TRP A 60 3.62 2.63 6.31
N PRO A 61 4.30 2.02 7.29
CA PRO A 61 3.72 1.79 8.61
C PRO A 61 3.19 3.11 9.19
N GLN A 62 1.92 3.14 9.57
CA GLN A 62 1.28 4.32 10.15
C GLN A 62 1.68 4.42 11.62
N VAL A 63 2.88 4.95 11.88
CA VAL A 63 3.47 5.11 13.21
C VAL A 63 3.30 6.53 13.75
N GLY A 64 3.25 6.68 15.07
CA GLY A 64 3.28 7.97 15.74
C GLY A 64 2.04 8.81 15.45
N ARG A 65 2.20 9.96 14.78
CA ARG A 65 1.06 10.85 14.48
C ARG A 65 0.14 10.34 13.37
N TYR A 66 0.55 9.28 12.67
CA TYR A 66 -0.15 8.75 11.50
C TYR A 66 -1.02 7.53 11.83
N GLY A 67 -0.75 6.85 12.94
CA GLY A 67 -1.53 5.69 13.34
C GLY A 67 -1.03 5.02 14.62
N SER A 68 -1.74 3.98 15.02
CA SER A 68 -1.52 3.25 16.27
C SER A 68 -0.38 2.24 16.20
N SER A 69 0.25 2.05 15.02
CA SER A 69 1.38 1.14 14.87
C SER A 69 2.55 1.59 15.74
N ARG A 70 3.22 0.63 16.36
CA ARG A 70 4.53 0.86 16.96
C ARG A 70 5.60 0.53 15.93
N CYS A 71 6.66 1.33 15.90
CA CYS A 71 7.83 1.01 15.06
C CYS A 71 8.43 -0.33 15.52
N VAL A 72 8.41 -1.34 14.66
CA VAL A 72 9.06 -2.63 14.90
C VAL A 72 10.30 -2.69 14.02
N ALA A 73 11.48 -2.65 14.66
CA ALA A 73 12.76 -2.62 13.97
C ALA A 73 13.08 -3.98 13.32
N PRO A 74 13.73 -3.99 12.14
CA PRO A 74 14.22 -5.22 11.53
C PRO A 74 15.43 -5.76 12.29
N ALA A 75 15.72 -7.04 12.09
CA ALA A 75 16.94 -7.67 12.62
C ALA A 75 18.20 -7.10 11.94
N ASP A 76 18.12 -6.79 10.64
CA ASP A 76 19.17 -6.12 9.88
C ASP A 76 18.68 -4.76 9.37
N ARG A 77 19.46 -3.71 9.66
CA ARG A 77 19.16 -2.30 9.30
C ARG A 77 20.00 -1.80 8.13
N ALA A 78 20.82 -2.66 7.51
CA ALA A 78 21.64 -2.31 6.36
C ALA A 78 20.79 -1.73 5.21
N GLU A 79 21.41 -0.85 4.42
CA GLU A 79 20.77 -0.23 3.26
C GLU A 79 20.55 -1.26 2.13
N PRO A 80 19.55 -1.06 1.25
CA PRO A 80 19.36 -1.92 0.09
C PRO A 80 20.62 -1.91 -0.80
N SER A 81 21.08 -3.11 -1.18
CA SER A 81 22.31 -3.27 -1.98
C SER A 81 22.06 -3.38 -3.48
N ARG A 82 20.81 -3.35 -3.91
CA ARG A 82 20.36 -3.51 -5.30
C ARG A 82 19.09 -2.70 -5.53
N ILE A 83 18.83 -2.38 -6.79
CA ILE A 83 17.54 -1.83 -7.23
C ILE A 83 16.54 -2.99 -7.36
N PHE A 84 15.33 -2.78 -6.86
CA PHE A 84 14.21 -3.71 -6.95
C PHE A 84 13.36 -3.37 -8.17
N ALA A 85 12.98 -4.39 -8.94
CA ALA A 85 12.37 -4.21 -10.26
C ALA A 85 11.07 -3.37 -10.27
N CYS A 86 10.31 -3.31 -9.16
CA CYS A 86 9.11 -2.48 -9.10
C CYS A 86 9.39 -0.98 -8.93
N TYR A 87 10.63 -0.61 -8.58
CA TYR A 87 11.14 0.76 -8.53
C TYR A 87 12.00 1.11 -9.75
N ASP A 88 12.38 0.11 -10.55
CA ASP A 88 13.16 0.28 -11.77
C ASP A 88 12.27 0.81 -12.89
N SER A 89 12.28 2.13 -13.09
CA SER A 89 11.52 2.79 -14.17
C SER A 89 12.46 3.27 -15.28
N GLU A 90 12.03 3.13 -16.52
CA GLU A 90 12.78 3.64 -17.70
C GLU A 90 12.97 5.17 -17.66
N GLU A 91 12.19 5.87 -16.83
CA GLU A 91 12.14 7.33 -16.72
C GLU A 91 13.08 7.87 -15.64
N SER A 92 13.61 7.01 -14.75
CA SER A 92 14.51 7.39 -13.66
C SER A 92 15.91 6.83 -13.88
N ASP A 93 16.94 7.62 -13.58
CA ASP A 93 18.30 7.09 -13.56
C ASP A 93 18.55 6.21 -12.32
N ALA A 94 19.56 5.34 -12.42
CA ALA A 94 19.88 4.37 -11.37
C ALA A 94 20.35 5.03 -10.05
N ALA A 95 20.90 6.25 -10.09
CA ALA A 95 21.33 6.95 -8.88
C ALA A 95 20.12 7.54 -8.14
N HIS A 96 19.16 8.11 -8.86
CA HIS A 96 17.89 8.57 -8.32
C HIS A 96 17.10 7.42 -7.70
N THR A 97 16.98 6.30 -8.42
CA THR A 97 16.26 5.11 -7.95
C THR A 97 16.86 4.56 -6.64
N LYS A 98 18.19 4.46 -6.55
CA LYS A 98 18.87 4.05 -5.31
C LYS A 98 18.64 5.02 -4.16
N TRP A 99 18.68 6.32 -4.43
CA TRP A 99 18.39 7.33 -3.42
C TRP A 99 16.95 7.18 -2.89
N PHE A 100 16.00 6.92 -3.78
CA PHE A 100 14.59 6.76 -3.43
C PHE A 100 14.33 5.49 -2.62
N GLU A 101 14.89 4.34 -3.02
CA GLU A 101 14.82 3.12 -2.20
C GLU A 101 15.47 3.33 -0.83
N LYS A 102 16.59 4.04 -0.75
CA LYS A 102 17.17 4.38 0.55
C LYS A 102 16.24 5.27 1.38
N HIS A 103 15.56 6.24 0.77
CA HIS A 103 14.55 7.05 1.44
C HIS A 103 13.40 6.18 2.00
N GLU A 104 12.85 5.29 1.19
CA GLU A 104 11.77 4.38 1.60
C GLU A 104 12.20 3.47 2.75
N TRP A 105 13.42 2.93 2.69
CA TRP A 105 13.95 2.10 3.75
C TRP A 105 14.18 2.88 5.05
N ASP A 106 14.82 4.04 4.97
CA ASP A 106 15.21 4.84 6.12
C ASP A 106 14.01 5.41 6.88
N ASN A 107 12.97 5.84 6.16
CA ASN A 107 11.80 6.48 6.75
C ASN A 107 10.68 5.50 7.11
N HIS A 108 10.57 4.38 6.40
CA HIS A 108 9.41 3.50 6.51
C HIS A 108 9.80 2.05 6.81
N GLY A 109 10.65 1.45 5.98
CA GLY A 109 10.98 0.02 6.09
C GLY A 109 11.64 -0.37 7.42
N LYS A 110 12.48 0.50 8.01
CA LYS A 110 13.10 0.28 9.33
C LYS A 110 12.12 0.22 10.51
N CYS A 111 10.83 0.47 10.29
CA CYS A 111 9.76 0.33 11.27
C CYS A 111 8.69 -0.71 10.88
N ALA A 112 8.89 -1.44 9.79
CA ALA A 112 7.87 -2.28 9.17
C ALA A 112 7.80 -3.70 9.74
N GLY A 113 8.57 -4.06 10.77
CA GLY A 113 8.58 -5.41 11.35
C GLY A 113 9.13 -6.51 10.44
N VAL A 114 9.62 -6.14 9.27
CA VAL A 114 10.29 -6.98 8.28
C VAL A 114 11.66 -7.44 8.76
N LYS A 115 12.22 -8.47 8.11
CA LYS A 115 13.54 -9.01 8.48
C LYS A 115 14.69 -8.06 8.14
N ASP A 116 14.67 -7.52 6.93
CA ASP A 116 15.72 -6.70 6.32
C ASP A 116 15.16 -5.88 5.13
N ALA A 117 16.00 -5.09 4.47
CA ALA A 117 15.59 -4.28 3.31
C ALA A 117 15.10 -5.12 2.13
N THR A 118 15.67 -6.32 1.91
CA THR A 118 15.23 -7.19 0.81
C THR A 118 13.84 -7.73 1.05
N ASP A 119 13.53 -8.12 2.29
CA ASP A 119 12.20 -8.54 2.70
C ASP A 119 11.18 -7.40 2.52
N TYR A 120 11.49 -6.19 2.99
CA TYR A 120 10.65 -5.00 2.82
C TYR A 120 10.25 -4.74 1.36
N PHE A 121 11.24 -4.59 0.47
CA PHE A 121 10.96 -4.26 -0.93
C PHE A 121 10.30 -5.41 -1.67
N THR A 122 10.63 -6.67 -1.35
CA THR A 122 9.97 -7.84 -1.95
C THR A 122 8.48 -7.86 -1.60
N GLN A 123 8.14 -7.62 -0.32
CA GLN A 123 6.75 -7.56 0.10
C GLN A 123 6.02 -6.37 -0.51
N ALA A 124 6.61 -5.17 -0.50
CA ALA A 124 6.01 -3.98 -1.08
C ALA A 124 5.73 -4.15 -2.59
N CYS A 125 6.72 -4.65 -3.36
CA CYS A 125 6.52 -4.96 -4.78
C CYS A 125 5.39 -5.98 -4.99
N SER A 126 5.35 -7.05 -4.18
CA SER A 126 4.34 -8.10 -4.32
C SER A 126 2.92 -7.60 -4.02
N LEU A 127 2.76 -6.74 -3.01
CA LEU A 127 1.46 -6.14 -2.68
C LEU A 127 0.99 -5.17 -3.77
N ALA A 128 1.91 -4.47 -4.42
CA ALA A 128 1.60 -3.47 -5.44
C ALA A 128 1.19 -4.05 -6.79
N GLU A 129 1.63 -5.26 -7.11
CA GLU A 129 1.51 -5.83 -8.45
C GLU A 129 0.07 -5.85 -9.01
N ALA A 130 -0.89 -6.33 -8.21
CA ALA A 130 -2.28 -6.41 -8.64
C ALA A 130 -2.99 -5.04 -8.63
N PRO A 131 -2.86 -4.20 -7.59
CA PRO A 131 -3.34 -2.83 -7.61
C PRO A 131 -2.84 -1.98 -8.77
N LEU A 132 -1.54 -2.05 -9.09
CA LEU A 132 -0.94 -1.25 -10.16
C LEU A 132 -1.58 -1.53 -11.52
N ARG A 133 -1.93 -2.79 -11.81
CA ARG A 133 -2.69 -3.14 -13.02
C ARG A 133 -4.06 -2.46 -13.08
N VAL A 134 -4.75 -2.35 -11.95
CA VAL A 134 -6.04 -1.64 -11.88
C VAL A 134 -5.84 -0.15 -12.10
N VAL A 135 -4.83 0.45 -11.47
CA VAL A 135 -4.51 1.87 -11.65
C VAL A 135 -4.13 2.16 -13.09
N ASP A 136 -3.30 1.35 -13.73
CA ASP A 136 -2.91 1.52 -15.14
C ASP A 136 -4.12 1.42 -16.08
N GLY A 137 -5.00 0.44 -15.88
CA GLY A 137 -6.23 0.30 -16.67
C GLY A 137 -7.15 1.51 -16.52
N ALA A 138 -7.36 1.96 -15.28
CA ALA A 138 -8.19 3.14 -14.99
C ALA A 138 -7.56 4.43 -15.57
N ARG A 139 -6.24 4.58 -15.45
CA ARG A 139 -5.46 5.68 -16.02
C ARG A 139 -5.61 5.74 -17.53
N ALA A 140 -5.43 4.61 -18.22
CA ALA A 140 -5.60 4.50 -19.67
C ALA A 140 -7.03 4.81 -20.12
N GLY A 141 -8.02 4.50 -19.29
CA GLY A 141 -9.43 4.88 -19.50
C GLY A 141 -9.75 6.36 -19.22
N GLY A 142 -8.75 7.18 -18.85
CA GLY A 142 -8.95 8.60 -18.58
C GLY A 142 -9.58 8.93 -17.23
N MET A 143 -9.70 7.96 -16.31
CA MET A 143 -10.34 8.15 -15.00
C MET A 143 -9.60 9.20 -14.14
N GLN A 144 -10.36 10.00 -13.39
CA GLN A 144 -9.79 10.95 -12.44
C GLN A 144 -9.42 10.25 -11.12
N LEU A 145 -8.63 10.89 -10.26
CA LEU A 145 -8.05 10.27 -9.07
C LEU A 145 -9.09 9.57 -8.17
N SER A 146 -10.22 10.23 -7.89
CA SER A 146 -11.31 9.64 -7.11
C SER A 146 -11.96 8.44 -7.79
N ASP A 147 -12.09 8.48 -9.12
CA ASP A 147 -12.67 7.37 -9.88
C ASP A 147 -11.73 6.16 -9.89
N VAL A 148 -10.41 6.38 -9.91
CA VAL A 148 -9.40 5.34 -9.78
C VAL A 148 -9.46 4.70 -8.38
N ALA A 149 -9.61 5.51 -7.33
CA ALA A 149 -9.80 5.01 -5.96
C ALA A 149 -11.07 4.15 -5.87
N ASP A 150 -12.20 4.62 -6.40
CA ASP A 150 -13.43 3.83 -6.43
C ASP A 150 -13.27 2.54 -7.26
N GLN A 151 -12.49 2.59 -8.34
CA GLN A 151 -12.21 1.42 -9.17
C GLN A 151 -11.36 0.38 -8.44
N LEU A 152 -10.38 0.80 -7.64
CA LEU A 152 -9.61 -0.08 -6.76
C LEU A 152 -10.51 -0.75 -5.72
N GLN A 153 -11.39 0.01 -5.07
CA GLN A 153 -12.34 -0.54 -4.09
C GLN A 153 -13.32 -1.54 -4.73
N ARG A 154 -13.85 -1.23 -5.92
CA ARG A 154 -14.67 -2.18 -6.71
C ARG A 154 -13.90 -3.44 -7.11
N SER A 155 -12.58 -3.35 -7.24
CA SER A 155 -11.69 -4.47 -7.57
C SER A 155 -11.25 -5.26 -6.32
N GLY A 156 -11.74 -4.91 -5.13
CA GLY A 156 -11.49 -5.62 -3.88
C GLY A 156 -10.28 -5.12 -3.09
N PHE A 157 -9.70 -3.99 -3.46
CA PHE A 157 -8.60 -3.37 -2.70
C PHE A 157 -9.13 -2.32 -1.75
N CYS A 158 -8.83 -2.45 -0.47
CA CYS A 158 -9.29 -1.51 0.54
C CYS A 158 -8.48 -0.21 0.43
N VAL A 159 -9.12 0.83 -0.09
CA VAL A 159 -8.51 2.15 -0.25
C VAL A 159 -8.56 2.86 1.09
N TRP A 160 -7.41 3.33 1.56
CA TRP A 160 -7.35 4.19 2.73
C TRP A 160 -7.68 5.64 2.35
N GLY A 161 -7.17 6.13 1.22
CA GLY A 161 -7.50 7.45 0.72
C GLY A 161 -6.71 7.87 -0.52
N THR A 162 -6.70 9.18 -0.78
CA THR A 162 -5.94 9.81 -1.86
C THR A 162 -4.98 10.85 -1.28
N MET A 163 -3.85 11.08 -1.94
CA MET A 163 -2.84 12.04 -1.53
C MET A 163 -2.50 13.03 -2.67
N SER A 164 -1.73 14.06 -2.35
CA SER A 164 -1.21 15.02 -3.34
C SER A 164 -0.41 14.32 -4.44
N HIS A 165 -0.22 15.01 -5.56
CA HIS A 165 0.51 14.49 -6.72
C HIS A 165 -0.13 13.25 -7.36
N SER A 166 -1.47 13.15 -7.28
CA SER A 166 -2.26 12.07 -7.90
C SER A 166 -1.88 10.68 -7.39
N GLN A 167 -1.87 10.52 -6.07
CA GLN A 167 -1.52 9.28 -5.39
C GLN A 167 -2.72 8.65 -4.68
N ILE A 168 -2.71 7.33 -4.54
CA ILE A 168 -3.73 6.54 -3.86
C ILE A 168 -3.06 5.68 -2.80
N THR A 169 -3.65 5.61 -1.61
CA THR A 169 -3.18 4.76 -0.52
C THR A 169 -4.13 3.60 -0.32
N LEU A 170 -3.60 2.39 -0.27
CA LEU A 170 -4.33 1.18 0.10
C LEU A 170 -4.00 0.80 1.53
N SER A 171 -4.99 0.39 2.30
CA SER A 171 -4.78 -0.10 3.65
C SER A 171 -4.08 -1.47 3.65
N ALA A 172 -3.10 -1.61 4.53
CA ALA A 172 -2.32 -2.82 4.70
C ALA A 172 -2.03 -3.07 6.18
N CYS A 173 -1.78 -4.33 6.55
CA CYS A 173 -1.37 -4.69 7.90
C CYS A 173 -0.38 -5.86 7.90
N ALA A 174 0.36 -5.99 8.99
CA ALA A 174 1.25 -7.12 9.25
C ALA A 174 1.05 -7.65 10.66
N GLY A 175 1.17 -8.97 10.79
CA GLY A 175 1.22 -9.66 12.08
C GLY A 175 2.58 -9.54 12.74
N HIS A 176 2.76 -10.27 13.85
CA HIS A 176 4.06 -10.38 14.53
C HIS A 176 5.13 -11.10 13.70
N ASP A 177 4.72 -11.77 12.61
CA ASP A 177 5.60 -12.40 11.63
C ASP A 177 6.20 -11.42 10.61
N GLY A 178 5.75 -10.15 10.62
CA GLY A 178 6.25 -9.13 9.70
C GLY A 178 5.78 -9.33 8.25
N VAL A 179 4.76 -10.18 8.02
CA VAL A 179 4.22 -10.44 6.68
C VAL A 179 3.05 -9.50 6.41
N TRP A 180 3.28 -8.54 5.52
CA TRP A 180 2.31 -7.53 5.11
C TRP A 180 1.28 -8.08 4.13
N LYS A 181 0.04 -7.63 4.30
CA LYS A 181 -1.12 -7.99 3.47
C LYS A 181 -1.97 -6.75 3.24
N LEU A 182 -2.58 -6.66 2.06
CA LEU A 182 -3.68 -5.72 1.84
C LEU A 182 -4.88 -6.19 2.66
N ALA A 183 -5.44 -5.30 3.47
CA ALA A 183 -6.54 -5.60 4.37
C ALA A 183 -7.30 -4.32 4.70
N ASP A 184 -8.59 -4.45 5.03
CA ASP A 184 -9.31 -3.39 5.72
C ASP A 184 -8.75 -3.27 7.14
N VAL A 185 -8.59 -2.04 7.64
CA VAL A 185 -8.13 -1.74 9.02
C VAL A 185 -9.05 -0.72 9.65
#